data_AF-A0A2W1MXY3-F1
#
_entry.id   AF-A0A2W1MXY3-F1
#
_cell.length_a   1.000
_cell.length_b   1.000
_cell.length_c   1.000
_cell.angle_alpha   90.00
_cell.angle_beta   90.00
_cell.angle_gamma   90.00
#
_symmetry.space_group_name_H-M   'P 1'
#
loop_
_entity.id
_entity.type
_entity.pdbx_description
1 polymer ?
#
loop_
_entity_poly.entity_id
_entity_poly.type
_entity_poly.pdbx_seq_one_letter_code
_entity_poly.pdbx_strand_id
1 'polypeptide(L)'
;MKTGIVMITLLFAFSANAQSSKKERGAKPSTFSELLEKLDANEDGKISKDEVKGRLKDNFDKIDTDKDGFISETEYENAPKPERSKRE
;
A
#
# COMPACT_ATOMS: atom_id res chain seq x y z
N MET A 1 14.13 66.36 22.06
CA MET A 1 15.02 65.29 21.52
C MET A 1 14.42 63.96 21.99
N LYS A 2 14.02 62.96 21.20
CA LYS A 2 14.04 62.67 19.76
C LYS A 2 12.79 61.81 19.49
N THR A 3 12.05 62.15 18.47
CA THR A 3 10.99 61.33 17.85
C THR A 3 11.63 60.11 17.16
N GLY A 4 11.13 58.90 17.42
CA GLY A 4 11.35 57.70 16.58
C GLY A 4 9.98 57.23 16.09
N ILE A 5 9.56 57.60 14.88
CA ILE A 5 9.75 56.87 13.61
C ILE A 5 9.04 55.49 13.60
N VAL A 6 7.85 55.52 13.01
CA VAL A 6 7.35 54.61 11.97
C VAL A 6 7.26 53.12 12.29
N MET A 7 6.03 52.61 12.43
CA MET A 7 5.68 51.21 12.11
C MET A 7 4.39 51.19 11.28
N ILE A 8 4.52 51.64 10.04
CA ILE A 8 3.53 51.50 8.97
C ILE A 8 3.80 50.18 8.24
N THR A 9 2.76 49.35 8.16
CA THR A 9 2.47 48.27 7.20
C THR A 9 3.49 47.15 6.99
N LEU A 10 3.10 45.90 7.28
CA LEU A 10 3.37 44.80 6.35
C LEU A 10 2.24 43.76 6.40
N LEU A 11 1.65 43.49 5.23
CA LEU A 11 0.61 42.51 4.98
C LEU A 11 1.03 41.10 5.42
N PHE A 12 0.11 40.35 6.03
CA PHE A 12 0.13 38.88 6.00
C PHE A 12 -1.26 38.35 5.66
N ALA A 13 -1.67 38.55 4.41
CA ALA A 13 -2.72 37.74 3.80
C ALA A 13 -2.11 36.40 3.39
N PHE A 14 -2.05 35.44 4.32
CA PHE A 14 -1.63 34.08 3.99
C PHE A 14 -2.85 33.30 3.49
N SER A 15 -3.19 33.52 2.21
CA SER A 15 -4.00 32.56 1.45
C SER A 15 -3.18 31.30 1.24
N ALA A 16 -3.30 30.33 2.15
CA ALA A 16 -2.89 28.96 1.88
C ALA A 16 -4.14 28.13 1.64
N ASN A 17 -4.47 27.98 0.36
CA ASN A 17 -5.33 26.92 -0.16
C ASN A 17 -4.77 25.56 0.30
N ALA A 18 -5.22 25.07 1.45
CA ALA A 18 -4.97 23.70 1.89
C ALA A 18 -6.02 22.77 1.27
N GLN A 19 -6.06 22.72 -0.06
CA GLN A 19 -6.81 21.71 -0.81
C GLN A 19 -5.84 20.89 -1.65
N SER A 20 -5.15 19.96 -0.99
CA SER A 20 -4.58 18.73 -1.58
C SER A 20 -3.97 17.99 -0.39
N SER A 21 -4.44 16.81 0.03
CA SER A 21 -4.50 15.63 -0.80
C SER A 21 -5.72 14.80 -0.45
N LYS A 22 -6.64 14.70 -1.40
CA LYS A 22 -7.53 13.57 -1.52
C LYS A 22 -6.63 12.34 -1.61
N LYS A 23 -6.48 11.59 -0.51
CA LYS A 23 -5.82 10.29 -0.49
C LYS A 23 -6.74 9.34 -1.27
N GLU A 24 -6.58 9.38 -2.59
CA GLU A 24 -7.16 8.41 -3.51
C GLU A 24 -6.57 7.05 -3.15
N ARG A 25 -7.21 6.38 -2.19
CA ARG A 25 -7.09 4.94 -2.00
C ARG A 25 -7.79 4.27 -3.19
N GLY A 26 -7.23 4.45 -4.38
CA GLY A 26 -7.45 3.52 -5.46
C GLY A 26 -7.06 2.17 -4.92
N ALA A 27 -8.03 1.25 -4.87
CA ALA A 27 -7.81 -0.15 -4.53
C ALA A 27 -6.93 -0.78 -5.63
N LYS A 28 -5.64 -0.41 -5.61
CA LYS A 28 -4.60 -1.10 -6.35
C LYS A 28 -4.75 -2.58 -5.99
N PRO A 29 -4.70 -3.50 -6.96
CA PRO A 29 -4.65 -4.91 -6.63
C PRO A 29 -3.46 -5.07 -5.67
N SER A 30 -3.68 -5.61 -4.47
CA SER A 30 -2.60 -5.86 -3.54
C SER A 30 -1.61 -6.78 -4.24
N THR A 31 -0.45 -6.21 -4.58
CA THR A 31 0.66 -6.93 -5.18
C THR A 31 1.19 -7.95 -4.18
N PHE A 32 1.99 -8.91 -4.67
CA PHE A 32 2.64 -9.86 -3.77
C PHE A 32 3.45 -9.13 -2.70
N SER A 33 4.23 -8.10 -3.06
CA SER A 33 4.96 -7.30 -2.06
C SER A 33 4.08 -6.71 -0.97
N GLU A 34 2.90 -6.18 -1.31
CA GLU A 34 2.02 -5.58 -0.28
C GLU A 34 1.40 -6.65 0.63
N LEU A 35 1.25 -7.88 0.12
CA LEU A 35 0.82 -9.02 0.90
C LEU A 35 1.94 -9.55 1.79
N LEU A 36 3.15 -9.64 1.23
CA LEU A 36 4.39 -10.00 1.90
C LEU A 36 4.62 -9.06 3.09
N GLU A 37 4.65 -7.74 2.88
CA GLU A 37 4.81 -6.74 3.95
C GLU A 37 3.77 -6.85 5.09
N LYS A 38 2.62 -7.50 4.84
CA LYS A 38 1.56 -7.68 5.85
C LYS A 38 1.59 -9.04 6.54
N LEU A 39 2.14 -10.08 5.91
CA LEU A 39 2.03 -11.46 6.34
C LEU A 39 3.38 -12.13 6.62
N ASP A 40 4.42 -11.78 5.86
CA ASP A 40 5.80 -12.24 6.02
C ASP A 40 6.40 -11.64 7.30
N ALA A 41 6.24 -12.35 8.41
CA ALA A 41 6.66 -11.92 9.73
C ALA A 41 8.11 -12.34 10.02
N ASN A 42 8.61 -13.35 9.31
CA ASN A 42 9.99 -13.82 9.39
C ASN A 42 10.91 -13.18 8.33
N GLU A 43 10.37 -12.34 7.45
CA GLU A 43 11.10 -11.58 6.41
C GLU A 43 11.92 -12.50 5.47
N ASP A 44 11.37 -13.67 5.13
CA ASP A 44 12.04 -14.63 4.25
C ASP A 44 11.78 -14.39 2.76
N GLY A 45 10.82 -13.52 2.43
CA GLY A 45 10.44 -13.23 1.05
C GLY A 45 9.39 -14.19 0.48
N LYS A 46 8.87 -15.09 1.31
CA LYS A 46 7.73 -15.97 1.00
C LYS A 46 6.68 -15.85 2.10
N ILE A 47 5.51 -16.47 1.88
CA ILE A 47 4.46 -16.52 2.89
C ILE A 47 4.20 -17.97 3.25
N SER A 48 4.47 -18.35 4.49
CA SER A 48 4.23 -19.72 4.97
C SER A 48 2.76 -20.00 5.28
N LYS A 49 2.42 -21.29 5.39
CA LYS A 49 1.06 -21.76 5.75
C LYS A 49 0.58 -21.26 7.13
N ASP A 50 1.51 -20.98 8.03
CA ASP A 50 1.24 -20.46 9.37
C ASP A 50 1.01 -18.93 9.37
N GLU A 51 1.56 -18.23 8.39
CA GLU A 51 1.41 -16.78 8.21
C GLU A 51 0.14 -16.40 7.43
N VAL A 52 -0.30 -17.26 6.51
CA VAL A 52 -1.53 -17.04 5.76
C VAL A 52 -2.77 -17.09 6.65
N LYS A 53 -3.70 -16.15 6.42
CA LYS A 53 -4.97 -16.05 7.15
C LYS A 53 -6.15 -15.84 6.20
N GLY A 54 -7.34 -16.24 6.65
CA GLY A 54 -8.59 -16.10 5.91
C GLY A 54 -8.56 -16.81 4.55
N ARG A 55 -9.11 -16.16 3.52
CA ARG A 55 -9.26 -16.73 2.17
C ARG A 55 -7.96 -17.15 1.51
N LEU A 56 -6.83 -16.56 1.91
CA LEU A 56 -5.53 -16.93 1.37
C LEU A 56 -5.12 -18.33 1.84
N LYS A 57 -5.44 -18.68 3.09
CA LYS A 57 -5.22 -20.02 3.65
C LYS A 57 -6.06 -21.08 2.94
N ASP A 58 -7.33 -20.77 2.62
CA ASP A 58 -8.21 -21.68 1.88
C ASP A 58 -7.74 -21.93 0.44
N ASN A 59 -7.02 -20.98 -0.15
CA ASN A 59 -6.45 -21.10 -1.49
C ASN A 59 -4.96 -21.40 -1.47
N PHE A 60 -4.36 -21.64 -0.30
CA PHE A 60 -2.93 -21.87 -0.16
C PHE A 60 -2.49 -23.03 -1.05
N ASP A 61 -3.14 -24.18 -0.93
CA ASP A 61 -2.87 -25.41 -1.72
C ASP A 61 -3.11 -25.23 -3.23
N LYS A 62 -3.82 -24.17 -3.64
CA LYS A 62 -4.03 -23.85 -5.06
C LYS A 62 -2.96 -22.90 -5.60
N ILE A 63 -2.31 -22.15 -4.73
CA ILE A 63 -1.28 -21.18 -5.07
C ILE A 63 0.09 -21.87 -4.96
N ASP A 64 0.32 -22.60 -3.88
CA ASP A 64 1.48 -23.46 -3.61
C ASP A 64 1.44 -24.66 -4.56
N THR A 65 2.03 -24.47 -5.74
CA THR A 65 2.06 -25.44 -6.83
C THR A 65 3.20 -26.44 -6.68
N ASP A 66 4.31 -26.02 -6.07
CA ASP A 66 5.46 -26.88 -5.81
C ASP A 66 5.32 -27.68 -4.51
N LYS A 67 4.35 -27.33 -3.66
CA LYS A 67 4.03 -27.97 -2.38
C LYS A 67 5.18 -27.88 -1.39
N ASP A 68 5.97 -26.81 -1.45
CA ASP A 68 7.05 -26.55 -0.50
C ASP A 68 6.51 -26.07 0.86
N GLY A 69 5.23 -25.71 0.94
CA GLY A 69 4.60 -25.19 2.15
C GLY A 69 4.71 -23.67 2.30
N PHE A 70 5.10 -22.98 1.23
CA PHE A 70 5.22 -21.53 1.13
C PHE A 70 4.57 -21.01 -0.17
N ILE A 71 4.17 -19.74 -0.17
CA ILE A 71 3.76 -19.04 -1.39
C ILE A 71 4.90 -18.12 -1.80
N SER A 72 5.51 -18.43 -2.93
CA SER A 72 6.49 -17.54 -3.56
C SER A 72 5.84 -16.45 -4.43
N GLU A 73 6.60 -15.40 -4.75
CA GLU A 73 6.15 -14.34 -5.65
C GLU A 73 5.67 -14.91 -6.98
N THR A 74 6.47 -15.81 -7.57
CA THR A 74 6.17 -16.45 -8.84
C THR A 74 4.87 -17.24 -8.79
N GLU A 75 4.60 -17.95 -7.70
CA GLU A 75 3.36 -18.71 -7.52
C GLU A 75 2.15 -17.81 -7.32
N TYR A 76 2.29 -16.75 -6.53
CA TYR A 76 1.23 -15.75 -6.38
C TYR A 76 0.93 -15.01 -7.69
N GLU A 77 1.94 -14.80 -8.53
CA GLU A 77 1.77 -14.19 -9.85
C GLU A 77 1.11 -15.13 -10.86
N ASN A 78 1.47 -16.41 -10.83
CA ASN A 78 0.86 -17.46 -11.65
C ASN A 78 -0.52 -17.90 -11.14
N ALA A 79 -0.84 -17.62 -9.87
CA ALA A 79 -2.15 -17.88 -9.32
C ALA A 79 -3.21 -17.21 -10.19
N PRO A 80 -4.35 -17.87 -10.45
CA PRO A 80 -5.42 -17.31 -11.26
C PRO A 80 -5.99 -16.08 -10.54
N LYS A 81 -5.42 -14.91 -10.85
CA LYS A 81 -5.96 -13.62 -10.43
C LYS A 81 -7.34 -13.54 -11.09
N PRO A 82 -8.41 -13.19 -10.35
CA PRO A 82 -9.69 -12.90 -11.00
C PRO A 82 -9.40 -11.80 -12.01
N GLU A 83 -9.50 -12.13 -13.28
CA GLU A 83 -9.29 -11.21 -14.38
C GLU A 83 -10.19 -10.02 -14.08
N ARG A 84 -9.57 -8.90 -13.64
CA ARG A 84 -10.27 -7.63 -13.57
C ARG A 84 -10.45 -7.26 -15.04
N SER A 85 -11.53 -7.76 -15.64
CA SER A 85 -12.07 -7.31 -16.91
C SER A 85 -11.83 -5.82 -16.95
N LYS A 86 -11.00 -5.38 -17.89
CA LYS A 86 -10.70 -3.98 -18.12
C LYS A 86 -12.01 -3.22 -18.01
N ARG A 87 -12.09 -2.28 -17.07
CA ARG A 87 -13.01 -1.16 -17.22
C ARG A 87 -12.36 -0.30 -18.30
N GLU A 88 -12.64 -0.64 -19.56
CA GLU A 88 -12.45 0.26 -20.70
C GLU A 88 -13.39 1.46 -20.57
#